data_AF-A0A965FTE5-F1
#
_entry.id   AF-A0A965FTE5-F1
#
_cell.length_a   1.000
_cell.length_b   1.000
_cell.length_c   1.000
_cell.angle_alpha   90.00
_cell.angle_beta   90.00
_cell.angle_gamma   90.00
#
_symmetry.space_group_name_H-M   'P 1'
#
loop_
_entity.id
_entity.type
_entity.pdbx_description
1 polymer ?
#
loop_
_entity_poly.entity_id
_entity_poly.type
_entity_poly.pdbx_seq_one_letter_code
_entity_poly.pdbx_strand_id
1 'polypeptide(L)' 'GAQPTDRVERFLEAAGLWKRTARVSVAKAKPKKKAQERLDAAAAAAAEAAEKAATPAEAASE' A
#
# COMPACT_ATOMS: atom_id res chain seq x y z
N GLY A 1 33.16 -3.74 15.92
CA GLY A 1 32.88 -2.29 15.92
C GLY A 1 31.59 -2.05 16.69
N ALA A 2 31.52 -0.97 17.46
CA ALA A 2 30.30 -0.63 18.21
C ALA A 2 29.15 -0.39 17.22
N GLN A 3 28.03 -1.09 17.42
CA GLN A 3 26.85 -0.89 16.60
C GLN A 3 26.00 0.22 17.24
N PRO A 4 25.80 1.36 16.55
CA PRO A 4 24.94 2.42 17.06
C PRO A 4 23.50 1.92 17.24
N THR A 5 22.79 2.51 18.20
CA THR A 5 21.35 2.24 18.38
C THR A 5 20.53 2.96 17.31
N ASP A 6 19.29 2.53 17.04
CA ASP A 6 18.43 3.09 15.97
C ASP A 6 18.30 4.62 16.04
N ARG A 7 18.21 5.18 17.26
CA ARG A 7 18.18 6.65 17.44
C ARG A 7 19.46 7.31 16.95
N VAL A 8 20.62 6.74 17.27
CA VAL A 8 21.93 7.25 16.85
C VAL A 8 22.14 7.06 15.35
N GLU A 9 21.71 5.93 14.79
CA GLU A 9 21.76 5.70 13.34
C GLU A 9 20.99 6.76 12.55
N ARG A 10 19.83 7.22 13.05
CA ARG A 10 19.06 8.29 12.39
C ARG A 10 19.81 9.63 12.38
N PHE A 11 20.50 9.96 13.47
CA PHE A 11 21.32 11.18 13.53
C PHE A 11 22.53 11.08 12.61
N LEU A 12 23.20 9.94 12.59
CA LEU A 12 24.36 9.72 11.73
C LEU A 12 23.96 9.65 10.24
N GLU A 13 22.78 9.11 9.91
CA GLU A 13 22.20 9.13 8.55
C GLU A 13 21.87 10.55 8.10
N ALA A 14 21.24 11.35 8.96
CA ALA A 14 20.95 12.75 8.67
C ALA A 14 22.22 13.58 8.46
N ALA A 15 23.30 13.25 9.17
CA ALA A 15 24.62 13.84 8.99
C ALA A 15 25.42 13.24 7.81
N GLY A 16 24.89 12.23 7.11
CA GLY A 16 25.57 11.57 5.98
C GLY A 16 26.76 10.68 6.37
N LEU A 17 26.97 10.43 7.66
CA LEU A 17 28.11 9.69 8.21
C LEU A 17 27.87 8.18 8.29
N TRP A 18 26.61 7.74 8.17
CA TRP A 18 26.23 6.34 8.33
C TRP A 18 25.03 5.99 7.46
N LYS A 19 25.00 4.76 6.93
CA LYS A 19 23.83 4.25 6.20
C LYS A 19 23.00 3.37 7.13
N ARG A 20 21.81 3.85 7.47
CA ARG A 20 20.87 3.06 8.27
C ARG A 20 20.39 1.85 7.48
N THR A 21 20.25 0.71 8.17
CA THR A 21 19.68 -0.49 7.55
C THR A 21 18.15 -0.40 7.59
N ALA A 22 17.52 -0.46 6.41
CA ALA A 22 16.06 -0.42 6.31
C ALA A 22 15.46 -1.74 6.80
N ARG A 23 14.77 -1.72 7.95
CA ARG A 23 14.07 -2.89 8.50
C ARG A 23 12.62 -2.94 8.00
N VAL A 24 12.44 -3.20 6.71
CA VAL A 24 11.10 -3.38 6.11
C VAL A 24 10.77 -4.88 6.07
N SER A 25 9.71 -5.30 6.76
CA SER A 25 9.21 -6.68 6.70
C SER A 25 7.93 -6.77 5.89
N VAL A 26 8.06 -6.80 4.56
CA VAL A 26 6.93 -6.78 3.61
C VAL A 26 5.95 -7.92 3.88
N ALA A 27 6.43 -9.12 4.22
CA ALA A 27 5.57 -10.28 4.49
C ALA A 27 4.65 -10.10 5.71
N LYS A 28 5.12 -9.41 6.76
CA LYS A 28 4.33 -9.13 7.98
C LYS A 28 3.51 -7.85 7.88
N ALA A 29 3.90 -6.93 6.99
CA ALA A 29 3.16 -5.71 6.70
C ALA A 29 1.93 -5.95 5.82
N LYS A 30 1.76 -7.15 5.24
CA LYS A 30 0.57 -7.47 4.46
C LYS A 30 -0.69 -7.36 5.33
N PRO A 31 -1.76 -6.71 4.84
CA PRO A 31 -3.04 -6.73 5.52
C PRO A 31 -3.48 -8.18 5.73
N LYS A 32 -4.10 -8.46 6.88
CA LYS A 32 -4.62 -9.80 7.20
C LYS A 32 -5.61 -10.25 6.12
N LYS A 33 -5.77 -11.57 5.94
CA LYS A 33 -6.68 -12.17 4.94
C LYS A 33 -8.06 -11.49 4.86
N LYS A 34 -8.69 -11.24 6.02
CA LYS A 34 -9.99 -10.53 6.11
C LYS A 34 -9.99 -9.11 5.53
N ALA A 35 -8.87 -8.38 5.61
CA ALA A 35 -8.76 -7.05 5.03
C ALA A 35 -8.48 -7.10 3.53
N GLN A 36 -7.75 -8.13 3.06
CA GLN A 36 -7.58 -8.38 1.62
C GLN A 36 -8.92 -8.68 0.96
N GLU A 37 -9.68 -9.63 1.51
CA GLU A 37 -11.01 -10.01 1.02
C GLU A 37 -12.00 -8.82 0.95
N ARG A 38 -11.91 -7.87 1.89
CA ARG A 38 -12.73 -6.64 1.85
C ARG A 38 -12.30 -5.68 0.76
N LEU A 39 -11.00 -5.54 0.51
CA LEU A 39 -10.49 -4.68 -0.56
C LEU A 39 -10.84 -5.28 -1.92
N ASP A 40 -10.72 -6.60 -2.07
CA ASP A 40 -11.09 -7.32 -3.28
C ASP A 40 -12.60 -7.22 -3.54
N ALA A 41 -13.44 -7.40 -2.52
CA ALA A 41 -14.89 -7.24 -2.64
C ALA A 41 -15.30 -5.79 -2.96
N ALA A 42 -14.64 -4.80 -2.35
CA ALA A 42 -14.88 -3.39 -2.65
C ALA A 42 -14.46 -3.03 -4.08
N ALA A 43 -13.35 -3.59 -4.57
CA ALA A 43 -12.89 -3.41 -5.95
C ALA A 43 -13.85 -4.06 -6.96
N ALA A 44 -14.34 -5.27 -6.68
CA ALA A 44 -15.33 -5.96 -7.52
C ALA A 44 -16.66 -5.19 -7.58
N ALA A 45 -17.16 -4.72 -6.43
CA ALA A 45 -18.38 -3.92 -6.38
C ALA A 45 -18.23 -2.57 -7.11
N ALA A 46 -17.05 -1.94 -7.02
CA ALA A 46 -16.77 -0.70 -7.76
C ALA A 46 -16.69 -0.95 -9.28
N ALA A 47 -16.13 -2.09 -9.71
CA ALA A 47 -16.08 -2.47 -11.12
C ALA A 47 -17.48 -2.77 -11.68
N GLU A 48 -18.31 -3.55 -10.98
CA GLU A 48 -19.71 -3.79 -11.38
C GLU A 48 -20.54 -2.50 -11.41
N ALA A 49 -20.33 -1.60 -10.45
CA ALA A 49 -21.03 -0.32 -10.44
C ALA A 49 -20.60 0.58 -11.62
N ALA A 50 -19.31 0.57 -11.99
CA ALA A 50 -18.81 1.29 -13.15
C ALA A 50 -19.34 0.69 -14.48
N GLU A 51 -19.44 -0.63 -14.59
CA GLU A 51 -20.00 -1.30 -15.77
C GLU A 51 -21.52 -1.03 -15.91
N LYS A 52 -22.27 -1.10 -14.80
CA LYS A 52 -23.70 -0.71 -14.78
C LYS A 52 -23.93 0.78 -15.04
N ALA A 53 -22.96 1.65 -14.76
CA ALA A 53 -23.07 3.07 -15.05
C ALA A 53 -22.65 3.43 -16.49
N ALA A 54 -21.90 2.56 -17.18
CA ALA A 54 -21.52 2.73 -18.58
C ALA A 54 -22.60 2.24 -19.57
N THR A 55 -23.39 1.24 -19.20
CA THR A 55 -24.48 0.70 -20.04
C THR A 55 -25.69 1.62 -20.30
N PRO A 56 -26.09 2.59 -19.46
CA PRO A 56 -27.22 3.48 -19.77
C PRO A 56 -26.89 4.61 -20.76
N ALA A 57 -25.63 4.77 -21.20
CA ALA A 57 -25.23 5.85 -22.11
C ALA A 57 -25.29 5.49 -23.61
N GLU A 58 -25.46 4.21 -23.98
CA GLU A 58 -25.52 3.78 -25.39
C GLU A 58 -26.95 3.62 -25.92
N ALA A 59 -27.98 3.76 -25.09
CA ALA A 59 -29.39 3.62 -25.48
C ALA A 59 -30.16 4.95 -25.64
N ALA A 60 -29.50 6.11 -25.52
CA ALA A 60 -30.13 7.44 -25.66
C ALA A 60 -29.63 8.23 -26.88
N SER A 61 -29.00 7.57 -27.85
CA SER A 61 -28.67 8.14 -29.15
C SER A 61 -28.94 7.11 -30.24
N GLU A 62 -30.21 6.77 -30.42
CA GLU A 62 -30.76 6.31 -31.70
C GLU A 62 -32.07 7.03 -31.97
#